data_AF-A0A528UD13-F1
#
_entry.id   AF-A0A528UD13-F1
#
_cell.length_a   1.000
_cell.length_b   1.000
_cell.length_c   1.000
_cell.angle_alpha   90.00
_cell.angle_beta   90.00
_cell.angle_gamma   90.00
#
_symmetry.space_group_name_H-M   'P 1'
#
loop_
_entity.id
_entity.type
_entity.pdbx_description
1 polymer ?
#
loop_
_entity_poly.entity_id
_entity_poly.type
_entity_poly.pdbx_seq_one_letter_code
_entity_poly.pdbx_strand_id
1 'polypeptide(L)' 'MMWGIPLTAFYLIIGLTLITFLVTTSFWAATIAPVAYLALFALTSRDIRILDLAQVAGRRTPRTPNKLFWGTNSYGP' A
#
# COMPACT_ATOMS: atom_id res chain seq x y z
N MET A 1 -1.56 -8.79 13.50
CA MET A 1 -0.22 -8.35 13.04
C MET A 1 0.62 -9.59 12.79
N MET A 2 1.42 -9.61 11.74
CA MET A 2 2.33 -10.72 11.40
C MET A 2 3.73 -10.11 11.22
N TRP A 3 4.74 -10.60 11.96
CA TRP A 3 6.11 -10.08 11.91
C TRP A 3 6.21 -8.53 11.97
N GLY A 4 5.47 -7.91 12.88
CA GLY A 4 5.55 -6.45 13.07
C GLY A 4 4.87 -5.60 11.99
N ILE A 5 4.22 -6.20 10.99
CA ILE A 5 3.41 -5.51 9.98
C ILE A 5 1.91 -5.87 10.10
N PRO A 6 1.00 -5.00 9.63
CA PRO A 6 -0.42 -5.31 9.60
C PRO A 6 -0.72 -6.38 8.54
N LEU A 7 -1.83 -7.11 8.71
CA LEU A 7 -2.23 -8.20 7.80
C LEU A 7 -2.37 -7.70 6.35
N THR A 8 -2.86 -6.48 6.17
CA THR A 8 -3.00 -5.82 4.86
C THR A 8 -1.64 -5.64 4.15
N ALA A 9 -0.58 -5.28 4.89
CA ALA A 9 0.77 -5.19 4.34
C ALA A 9 1.29 -6.57 3.90
N PHE A 10 1.02 -7.62 4.67
CA PHE A 10 1.42 -8.99 4.32
C PHE A 10 0.80 -9.44 2.99
N TYR A 11 -0.50 -9.17 2.78
CA TYR A 11 -1.16 -9.46 1.50
C TYR A 11 -0.57 -8.67 0.33
N LEU A 12 -0.18 -7.41 0.55
CA LEU A 12 0.49 -6.61 -0.48
C LEU A 12 1.85 -7.19 -0.87
N ILE A 13 2.64 -7.68 0.09
CA ILE A 13 3.95 -8.28 -0.18
C ILE A 13 3.79 -9.52 -1.07
N ILE A 14 2.87 -10.42 -0.72
CA ILE A 14 2.61 -11.64 -1.51
C ILE A 14 2.11 -11.26 -2.89
N GLY A 15 1.08 -10.39 -2.98
CA GLY A 15 0.49 -9.98 -4.24
C GLY A 15 1.51 -9.33 -5.18
N LEU A 16 2.31 -8.39 -4.65
CA LEU A 16 3.33 -7.68 -5.44
C LEU A 16 4.42 -8.64 -5.94
N THR A 17 4.85 -9.59 -5.10
CA THR A 17 5.87 -10.57 -5.47
C THR A 17 5.37 -11.48 -6.58
N LEU A 18 4.14 -11.99 -6.48
CA LEU A 18 3.52 -12.82 -7.51
C LEU A 18 3.29 -12.05 -8.82
N ILE A 19 2.78 -10.82 -8.75
CA ILE A 19 2.59 -9.97 -9.94
C ILE A 19 3.94 -9.71 -10.61
N THR A 20 4.98 -9.40 -9.85
CA THR A 20 6.32 -9.17 -10.41
C THR A 20 6.88 -10.44 -11.06
N PHE A 21 6.67 -11.60 -10.43
CA PHE A 21 7.04 -12.88 -11.02
C PHE A 21 6.29 -13.14 -12.33
N LEU A 22 4.98 -12.88 -12.38
CA LEU A 22 4.16 -13.02 -13.58
C LEU A 22 4.61 -12.10 -14.72
N VAL A 23 4.97 -10.86 -14.41
CA VAL A 23 5.42 -9.86 -15.40
C VAL A 23 6.83 -10.17 -15.92
N THR A 24 7.74 -10.62 -15.06
CA THR A 24 9.15 -10.82 -15.40
C THR A 24 9.50 -12.25 -15.77
N THR A 25 8.70 -13.24 -15.38
CA THR A 25 8.96 -14.68 -15.49
C THR A 25 10.33 -15.10 -14.94
N SER A 26 10.83 -14.38 -13.93
CA SER A 26 12.18 -14.54 -13.39
C SER A 26 12.16 -14.85 -11.90
N PHE A 27 13.00 -15.80 -11.48
CA PHE A 27 13.18 -16.13 -10.05
C PHE A 27 13.69 -14.95 -9.23
N TRP A 28 14.35 -13.98 -9.86
CA TRP A 28 14.77 -12.74 -9.19
C TRP A 28 13.60 -11.92 -8.65
N ALA A 29 12.37 -12.14 -9.14
CA ALA A 29 11.17 -11.53 -8.57
C ALA A 29 10.96 -11.86 -7.08
N ALA A 30 11.52 -12.97 -6.57
CA ALA A 30 11.46 -13.29 -5.14
C ALA A 30 12.14 -12.22 -4.27
N THR A 31 13.11 -11.46 -4.80
CA THR A 31 13.76 -10.35 -4.10
C THR A 31 12.81 -9.19 -3.80
N ILE A 32 11.66 -9.11 -4.50
CA ILE A 32 10.64 -8.11 -4.21
C ILE A 32 10.04 -8.30 -2.83
N ALA A 33 9.93 -9.54 -2.34
CA ALA A 33 9.35 -9.81 -1.03
C ALA A 33 10.11 -9.11 0.13
N PRO A 34 11.43 -9.29 0.30
CA PRO A 34 12.17 -8.60 1.36
C PRO A 34 12.23 -7.07 1.14
N VAL A 35 12.33 -6.60 -0.11
CA VAL A 35 12.34 -5.16 -0.41
C VAL A 35 11.00 -4.50 -0.03
N ALA A 36 9.89 -5.12 -0.43
CA ALA A 36 8.55 -4.65 -0.09
C ALA A 36 8.28 -4.73 1.42
N TYR A 37 8.77 -5.78 2.09
CA TYR A 37 8.69 -5.89 3.54
C TYR A 37 9.39 -4.73 4.24
N LEU A 38 10.65 -4.43 3.89
CA LEU A 38 11.39 -3.33 4.52
C LEU A 38 10.71 -1.98 4.29
N ALA A 39 10.22 -1.73 3.08
CA ALA A 39 9.52 -0.49 2.75
C ALA A 39 8.20 -0.35 3.55
N LEU A 40 7.38 -1.41 3.58
CA LEU A 40 6.11 -1.38 4.29
C LEU A 40 6.31 -1.36 5.81
N PHE A 41 7.28 -2.09 6.33
CA PHE A 41 7.64 -2.05 7.75
C PHE A 41 8.07 -0.64 8.15
N ALA A 42 8.96 0.00 7.38
CA ALA A 42 9.36 1.38 7.63
C ALA A 42 8.15 2.33 7.60
N LEU A 43 7.24 2.16 6.64
CA LEU A 43 6.02 2.98 6.55
C LEU A 43 5.10 2.76 7.77
N THR A 44 4.80 1.52 8.12
CA THR A 44 3.87 1.16 9.21
C THR A 44 4.46 1.32 10.60
N SER A 45 5.79 1.46 10.72
CA SER A 45 6.46 1.69 12.00
C SER A 45 6.08 3.03 12.65
N ARG A 46 5.71 4.02 11.84
CA ARG A 46 5.24 5.32 12.33
C ARG A 46 3.76 5.32 12.69
N ASP A 47 2.94 4.70 11.84
CA ASP A 47 1.52 4.51 12.10
C ASP A 47 1.01 3.25 11.37
N ILE A 48 0.49 2.32 12.16
CA ILE A 48 -0.01 1.02 11.68
C ILE A 48 -1.23 1.15 10.76
N ARG A 49 -2.01 2.22 10.90
CA ARG A 49 -3.29 2.42 10.20
C ARG A 49 -3.12 3.09 8.84
N ILE A 50 -1.90 3.47 8.44
CA ILE A 50 -1.64 4.19 7.18
C ILE A 50 -2.24 3.45 5.97
N LEU A 51 -2.11 2.12 5.91
CA LEU A 51 -2.62 1.34 4.79
C LEU A 51 -4.16 1.28 4.77
N ASP A 52 -4.78 1.16 5.94
CA ASP A 52 -6.25 1.16 6.06
C ASP A 52 -6.81 2.54 5.68
N LEU A 53 -6.15 3.62 6.11
CA LEU A 53 -6.49 4.99 5.74
C LEU A 53 -6.32 5.20 4.23
N ALA A 54 -5.23 4.73 3.63
CA ALA A 54 -5.02 4.79 2.19
C ALA A 54 -6.11 4.04 1.42
N GLN A 55 -6.52 2.87 1.91
CA GLN A 55 -7.61 2.10 1.33
C GLN A 55 -8.96 2.83 1.44
N VAL A 56 -9.30 3.37 2.62
CA VAL A 56 -10.54 4.13 2.82
C VAL A 56 -10.55 5.40 1.97
N ALA A 57 -9.45 6.14 1.93
CA ALA A 57 -9.29 7.33 1.11
C ALA A 57 -9.44 6.98 -0.38
N GLY A 58 -8.78 5.93 -0.85
CA GLY A 58 -8.89 5.46 -2.23
C GLY A 58 -10.31 5.06 -2.62
N ARG A 59 -11.08 4.45 -1.70
CA ARG A 59 -12.47 4.07 -1.93
C ARG A 59 -13.45 5.25 -1.89
N ARG A 60 -13.33 6.13 -0.89
CA ARG A 60 -14.30 7.21 -0.66
C ARG A 60 -14.02 8.46 -1.50
N THR A 61 -12.79 8.64 -1.97
CA THR A 61 -12.37 9.85 -2.69
C THR A 61 -11.66 9.53 -4.01
N PRO A 62 -12.27 8.72 -4.89
CA PRO A 62 -11.63 8.40 -6.16
C PRO A 62 -11.64 9.65 -7.05
N ARG A 63 -10.47 10.27 -7.21
CA ARG A 63 -10.17 11.26 -8.26
C ARG A 63 -10.98 12.56 -8.22
N THR A 64 -11.14 13.20 -7.06
CA THR A 64 -11.53 14.63 -7.04
C THR A 64 -10.45 15.45 -7.74
N PRO A 65 -10.69 15.99 -8.95
CA PRO A 65 -9.63 16.61 -9.77
C PRO A 65 -9.00 17.83 -9.08
N ASN A 66 -9.74 18.41 -8.15
CA ASN A 66 -9.44 19.67 -7.50
C ASN A 66 -8.80 19.47 -6.11
N LYS A 67 -8.47 18.23 -5.73
CA LYS A 67 -7.91 17.88 -4.42
C LYS A 67 -6.67 18.69 -4.05
N LEU A 68 -5.78 18.90 -5.04
CA LEU A 68 -4.55 19.67 -4.88
C LEU A 68 -4.80 21.16 -4.62
N PHE A 69 -5.89 21.69 -5.18
CA PHE A 69 -6.29 23.09 -4.99
C PHE A 69 -6.96 23.31 -3.64
N TRP A 70 -7.82 22.39 -3.20
CA TRP A 70 -8.62 22.56 -1.97
C TRP A 70 -8.01 21.94 -0.71
N GLY A 71 -7.00 21.07 -0.85
CA GLY A 71 -6.46 20.29 0.29
C GLY A 71 -7.46 19.31 0.92
N THR A 72 -8.68 19.20 0.37
CA THR A 72 -9.76 18.33 0.84
C THR A 72 -10.47 17.64 -0.34
N ASN A 73 -11.16 16.55 -0.03
CA ASN A 73 -11.85 15.69 -1.00
C ASN A 73 -13.38 15.73 -0.89
N SER A 74 -13.95 16.53 0.01
CA SER A 74 -15.39 16.71 0.16
C SER A 74 -15.77 18.16 -0.15
N TYR A 75 -16.77 18.34 -1.02
CA TYR A 75 -17.45 19.61 -1.24
C TYR A 75 -18.71 19.77 -0.35
N GLY A 76 -18.94 18.85 0.59
CA GLY A 76 -20.08 18.89 1.51
C GLY A 76 -19.66 19.02 2.98
N PRO A 77 -20.48 19.68 3.82
CA PRO A 77 -20.32 19.71 5.28
C PRO A 77 -20.37 18.32 5.91
#